data_AF-A0A3S0LSZ5-F1
#
_entry.id   AF-A0A3S0LSZ5-F1
#
_cell.length_a   1.000
_cell.length_b   1.000
_cell.length_c   1.000
_cell.angle_alpha   90.00
_cell.angle_beta   90.00
_cell.angle_gamma   90.00
#
_symmetry.space_group_name_H-M   'P 1'
#
loop_
_entity.id
_entity.type
_entity.pdbx_description
1 polymer ?
#
loop_
_entity_poly.entity_id
_entity_poly.type
_entity_poly.pdbx_seq_one_letter_code
_entity_poly.pdbx_strand_id
1 'polypeptide(L)'
;MRPHFSAPLSKLVLSLALSAALSAFAQADKKLQPLPEVPPPPPGVNLEADLEPQVTITKKGEDKVEEYRINGRLYMMKVTPANGPSYYLVDEEGKGDWARRDTIGPNIKPPMWLIKSW
;
A
#
# COMPACT_ATOMS: atom_id res chain seq x y z
N MET A 1 -40.55 -66.89 -9.44
CA MET A 1 -40.61 -65.44 -9.72
C MET A 1 -39.24 -64.82 -9.48
N ARG A 2 -38.38 -64.76 -10.51
CA ARG A 2 -37.14 -63.97 -10.53
C ARG A 2 -36.83 -63.64 -12.00
N PRO A 3 -37.13 -62.43 -12.50
CA PRO A 3 -36.70 -62.04 -13.82
C PRO A 3 -35.20 -61.77 -13.79
N HIS A 4 -34.44 -62.52 -14.59
CA HIS A 4 -33.06 -62.19 -14.91
C HIS A 4 -33.05 -60.92 -15.77
N PHE A 5 -32.97 -59.76 -15.12
CA PHE A 5 -32.71 -58.49 -15.77
C PHE A 5 -31.24 -58.50 -16.20
N SER A 6 -30.96 -58.93 -17.43
CA SER A 6 -29.68 -58.66 -18.08
C SER A 6 -29.63 -57.17 -18.38
N ALA A 7 -29.10 -56.39 -17.43
CA ALA A 7 -28.90 -54.97 -17.63
C ALA A 7 -27.80 -54.78 -18.71
N PRO A 8 -28.03 -53.89 -19.67
CA PRO A 8 -27.26 -53.83 -20.92
C PRO A 8 -25.90 -53.16 -20.69
N LEU A 9 -24.86 -53.98 -20.52
CA LEU A 9 -23.45 -53.55 -20.38
C LEU A 9 -23.03 -52.56 -21.49
N SER A 10 -23.58 -52.72 -22.69
CA SER A 10 -23.38 -51.80 -23.83
C SER A 10 -23.93 -50.39 -23.58
N LYS A 11 -25.08 -50.23 -22.91
CA LYS A 11 -25.62 -48.90 -22.59
C LYS A 11 -24.82 -48.21 -21.48
N LEU A 12 -24.26 -48.96 -20.54
CA LEU A 12 -23.36 -48.45 -19.49
C LEU A 12 -22.03 -47.95 -20.08
N VAL A 13 -21.45 -48.69 -21.03
CA VAL A 13 -20.24 -48.27 -21.76
C VAL A 13 -20.54 -47.03 -22.62
N LEU A 14 -21.69 -46.98 -23.30
CA LEU A 14 -22.08 -45.83 -24.11
C LEU A 14 -22.34 -44.57 -23.26
N SER A 15 -22.95 -44.72 -22.06
CA SER A 15 -23.12 -43.61 -21.13
C SER A 15 -21.81 -43.11 -20.53
N LEU A 16 -20.86 -44.02 -20.25
CA LEU A 16 -19.55 -43.66 -19.73
C LEU A 16 -18.70 -42.94 -20.79
N ALA A 17 -18.77 -43.39 -22.05
CA ALA A 17 -18.14 -42.72 -23.18
C ALA A 17 -18.74 -41.32 -23.45
N LEU A 18 -20.06 -41.18 -23.30
CA LEU A 18 -20.75 -39.90 -23.48
C LEU A 18 -20.40 -38.89 -22.36
N SER A 19 -20.26 -39.33 -21.11
CA SER A 19 -19.78 -38.48 -20.02
C SER A 19 -18.32 -38.03 -20.19
N ALA A 20 -17.45 -38.88 -20.74
CA ALA A 20 -16.07 -38.49 -21.02
C ALA A 20 -15.96 -37.47 -22.18
N ALA A 21 -16.84 -37.54 -23.17
CA ALA A 21 -16.85 -36.61 -24.30
C ALA A 21 -17.29 -35.18 -23.92
N LEU A 22 -18.11 -35.02 -22.87
CA LEU A 22 -18.54 -33.72 -22.35
C LEU A 22 -17.40 -32.92 -21.70
N SER A 23 -16.41 -33.59 -21.10
CA SER A 23 -15.25 -32.93 -20.47
C SER A 23 -14.32 -32.25 -21.48
N ALA A 24 -14.26 -32.74 -22.72
CA ALA A 24 -13.41 -32.17 -23.77
C ALA A 24 -13.98 -30.87 -24.37
N PHE A 25 -15.30 -30.68 -24.38
CA PHE A 25 -15.94 -29.44 -24.86
C PHE A 25 -15.96 -28.31 -23.82
N ALA A 26 -15.71 -28.60 -22.54
CA ALA A 26 -15.69 -27.60 -21.47
C ALA A 26 -14.36 -26.85 -21.34
N GLN A 27 -13.32 -27.27 -22.07
CA GLN A 27 -12.12 -26.48 -22.26
C GLN A 27 -12.43 -25.35 -23.24
N ALA A 28 -13.25 -24.40 -22.79
CA ALA A 28 -13.36 -23.11 -23.44
C ALA A 28 -11.93 -22.55 -23.49
N ASP A 29 -11.37 -22.50 -24.70
CA ASP A 29 -10.07 -21.91 -24.98
C ASP A 29 -10.01 -20.56 -24.28
N LYS A 30 -9.31 -20.49 -23.15
CA LYS A 30 -8.94 -19.22 -22.54
C LYS A 30 -7.93 -18.62 -23.50
N LYS A 31 -8.44 -17.92 -24.52
CA LYS A 31 -7.68 -16.96 -25.32
C LYS A 31 -7.29 -15.82 -24.39
N LEU A 32 -6.31 -16.10 -23.52
CA LEU A 32 -5.61 -15.10 -22.73
C LEU A 32 -4.84 -14.27 -23.75
N GLN A 33 -5.45 -13.18 -24.19
CA GLN A 33 -4.71 -12.15 -24.89
C GLN A 33 -3.56 -11.75 -23.96
N PRO A 34 -2.30 -11.75 -24.44
CA PRO A 34 -1.22 -11.13 -23.70
C PRO A 34 -1.70 -9.74 -23.33
N LEU A 35 -1.68 -9.41 -22.03
CA LEU A 35 -1.94 -8.04 -21.62
C LEU A 35 -1.02 -7.14 -22.44
N PRO A 36 -1.51 -6.03 -23.02
CA PRO A 36 -0.64 -5.08 -23.68
C PRO A 36 0.54 -4.79 -22.76
N GLU A 37 1.76 -4.91 -23.27
CA GLU A 37 2.94 -4.53 -22.49
C GLU A 37 2.73 -3.08 -22.05
N VAL A 38 2.71 -2.86 -20.74
CA VAL A 38 2.60 -1.50 -20.20
C VAL A 38 3.78 -0.73 -20.79
N PRO A 39 3.54 0.40 -21.49
CA PRO A 39 4.64 1.16 -22.06
C PRO A 39 5.64 1.47 -20.94
N PRO A 40 6.96 1.45 -21.23
CA PRO A 40 7.94 1.81 -20.23
C PRO A 40 7.56 3.18 -19.66
N PRO A 41 7.61 3.36 -18.31
CA PRO A 41 7.31 4.64 -17.70
C PRO A 41 8.14 5.72 -18.41
N PRO A 42 7.53 6.87 -18.76
CA PRO A 42 8.24 7.93 -19.46
C PRO A 42 9.58 8.22 -18.77
N PRO A 43 10.68 8.41 -19.53
CA PRO A 43 11.96 8.76 -18.94
C PRO A 43 11.80 10.05 -18.12
N GLY A 44 11.96 9.95 -16.80
CA GLY A 44 11.85 11.06 -15.86
C GLY A 44 10.64 11.05 -14.92
N VAL A 45 9.65 10.16 -15.10
CA VAL A 45 8.63 9.93 -14.05
C VAL A 45 9.18 8.96 -13.01
N ASN A 46 9.80 9.52 -11.98
CA ASN A 46 10.24 8.81 -10.80
C ASN A 46 9.08 8.88 -9.79
N LEU A 47 8.12 7.94 -9.88
CA LEU A 47 6.96 7.92 -8.97
C LEU A 47 7.39 7.77 -7.51
N GLU A 48 8.54 7.12 -7.26
CA GLU A 48 9.13 7.04 -5.92
C GLU A 48 9.60 8.41 -5.40
N ALA A 49 10.14 9.28 -6.27
CA ALA A 49 10.68 10.58 -5.85
C ALA A 49 9.63 11.56 -5.31
N ASP A 50 8.37 11.44 -5.74
CA ASP A 50 7.26 12.25 -5.18
C ASP A 50 6.82 11.76 -3.78
N LEU A 51 7.08 10.50 -3.46
CA LEU A 51 6.73 9.90 -2.17
C LEU A 51 7.83 10.06 -1.13
N GLU A 52 9.09 10.17 -1.56
CA GLU A 52 10.22 10.36 -0.66
C GLU A 52 10.26 11.80 -0.08
N PRO A 53 10.44 11.95 1.25
CA PRO A 53 10.58 13.27 1.84
C PRO A 53 11.90 13.91 1.39
N GLN A 54 11.81 15.07 0.76
CA GLN A 54 12.96 15.87 0.37
C GLN A 54 13.58 16.51 1.62
N VAL A 55 14.85 16.17 1.92
CA VAL A 55 15.59 16.73 3.05
C VAL A 55 16.58 17.80 2.57
N THR A 56 16.43 19.04 3.02
CA THR A 56 17.39 20.12 2.76
C THR A 56 18.19 20.44 4.01
N ILE A 57 19.50 20.27 3.96
CA ILE A 57 20.39 20.51 5.09
C ILE A 57 21.06 21.88 4.92
N THR A 58 20.79 22.79 5.85
CA THR A 58 21.37 24.13 5.87
C THR A 58 22.15 24.33 7.17
N LYS A 59 23.35 24.92 7.08
CA LYS A 59 24.06 25.43 8.26
C LYS A 59 23.71 26.89 8.50
N LYS A 60 23.19 27.22 9.69
CA LYS A 60 22.93 28.58 10.13
C LYS A 60 23.85 28.92 11.30
N GLY A 61 24.95 29.59 11.01
CA GLY A 61 26.01 29.81 12.01
C GLY A 61 26.62 28.48 12.44
N GLU A 62 26.54 28.18 13.74
CA GLU A 62 27.01 26.91 14.30
C GLU A 62 25.92 25.82 14.32
N ASP A 63 24.66 26.19 14.09
CA ASP A 63 23.53 25.26 14.14
C ASP A 63 23.29 24.57 12.80
N LYS A 64 22.94 23.28 12.83
CA LYS A 64 22.53 22.50 11.65
C LYS A 64 21.01 22.39 11.60
N VAL A 65 20.40 22.82 10.51
CA VAL A 65 18.96 22.72 10.27
C VAL A 65 18.70 21.75 9.13
N GLU A 66 17.91 20.72 9.38
CA GLU A 66 17.44 19.77 8.38
C GLU A 66 15.94 20.00 8.14
N GLU A 67 15.58 20.43 6.94
CA GLU A 67 14.22 20.74 6.53
C GLU A 67 13.62 19.55 5.78
N TYR A 68 12.51 19.01 6.27
CA TYR A 68 11.82 17.86 5.68
C TYR A 68 10.57 18.33 4.95
N ARG A 69 10.54 18.10 3.63
CA ARG A 69 9.44 18.48 2.75
C ARG A 69 8.78 17.24 2.14
N ILE A 70 7.45 17.23 2.08
CA ILE A 70 6.67 16.21 1.36
C ILE A 70 5.76 16.97 0.38
N ASN A 71 5.76 16.58 -0.90
CA ASN A 71 5.00 17.27 -1.95
C ASN A 71 5.27 18.79 -1.98
N GLY A 72 6.53 19.21 -1.74
CA GLY A 72 6.93 20.61 -1.66
C GLY A 72 6.49 21.36 -0.39
N ARG A 73 5.72 20.74 0.51
CA ARG A 73 5.31 21.34 1.79
C ARG A 73 6.30 20.97 2.89
N LEU A 74 6.85 21.99 3.56
CA LEU A 74 7.68 21.82 4.75
C LEU A 74 6.78 21.42 5.92
N TYR A 75 6.99 20.22 6.48
CA TYR A 75 6.19 19.72 7.60
C TYR A 75 7.00 19.56 8.89
N MET A 76 8.32 19.41 8.77
CA MET A 76 9.19 19.22 9.91
C MET A 76 10.55 19.85 9.67
N MET A 77 11.14 20.41 10.73
CA MET A 77 12.55 20.80 10.75
C MET A 77 13.22 20.17 11.97
N LYS A 78 14.38 19.55 11.76
CA LYS A 78 15.27 19.14 12.85
C LYS A 78 16.36 20.19 13.01
N VAL A 79 16.41 20.80 14.18
CA VAL A 79 17.48 21.73 14.54
C VAL A 79 18.46 20.98 15.44
N THR A 80 19.73 20.96 15.06
CA THR A 80 20.83 20.45 15.86
C THR A 80 21.71 21.62 16.26
N PRO A 81 21.53 22.16 17.48
CA PRO A 81 22.36 23.25 17.98
C PRO A 81 23.81 22.81 18.15
N ALA A 82 24.75 23.75 18.10
CA ALA A 82 26.15 23.46 18.37
C ALA A 82 26.41 22.95 19.80
N ASN A 83 25.69 23.52 20.77
CA ASN A 83 25.83 23.23 22.21
C ASN A 83 24.49 22.84 22.83
N GLY A 84 23.92 21.71 22.42
CA GLY A 84 22.69 21.20 23.03
C GLY A 84 22.07 20.00 22.32
N PRO A 85 21.00 19.43 22.88
CA PRO A 85 20.26 18.36 22.22
C PRO A 85 19.51 18.89 21.00
N SER A 86 19.40 18.05 19.97
CA SER A 86 18.56 18.37 18.81
C SER A 86 17.09 18.43 19.20
N TYR A 87 16.34 19.34 18.61
CA TYR A 87 14.89 19.42 18.74
C TYR A 87 14.24 19.51 17.36
N TYR A 88 12.95 19.23 17.33
CA TYR A 88 12.14 19.21 16.13
C TYR A 88 11.11 20.34 16.20
N LEU A 89 10.87 20.98 15.07
CA LEU A 89 9.75 21.88 14.84
C LEU A 89 8.82 21.17 13.87
N VAL A 90 7.59 20.90 14.29
CA VAL A 90 6.60 20.16 13.51
C VAL A 90 5.39 21.05 13.28
N ASP A 91 4.97 21.18 12.03
CA ASP A 91 3.70 21.80 11.68
C ASP A 91 2.66 20.68 11.52
N GLU A 92 1.78 20.52 12.52
CA GLU A 92 0.77 19.46 12.54
C GLU A 92 -0.37 19.73 11.56
N GLU A 93 -0.69 21.00 11.30
CA GLU A 93 -1.87 21.41 10.53
C GLU A 93 -1.52 21.94 9.12
N GLY A 94 -0.24 22.17 8.82
CA GLY A 94 0.20 22.77 7.57
C GLY A 94 -0.09 24.28 7.47
N LYS A 95 -0.34 24.94 8.61
CA LYS A 95 -0.69 26.38 8.69
C LYS A 95 0.52 27.27 8.93
N GLY A 96 1.70 26.70 9.14
CA GLY A 96 2.92 27.39 9.54
C GLY A 96 3.07 27.58 11.05
N ASP A 97 2.20 26.95 11.86
CA ASP A 97 2.29 26.95 13.32
C ASP A 97 3.22 25.83 13.78
N TRP A 98 4.45 26.20 14.13
CA TRP A 98 5.51 25.24 14.49
C TRP A 98 5.44 24.84 15.97
N ALA A 99 5.11 23.59 16.24
CA ALA A 99 5.20 23.01 17.58
C ALA A 99 6.61 22.45 17.83
N ARG A 100 7.27 22.90 18.90
CA ARG A 100 8.54 22.34 19.34
C ARG A 100 8.35 20.97 20.00
N ARG A 101 9.17 20.00 19.60
CA ARG A 101 9.24 18.65 20.17
C ARG A 101 10.70 18.30 20.44
N ASP A 102 11.02 17.82 21.63
CA ASP A 102 12.40 17.37 21.93
C ASP A 102 12.67 15.92 21.46
N THR A 103 11.61 15.16 21.14
CA THR A 103 11.70 13.79 20.62
C THR A 103 10.71 13.56 19.47
N ILE A 104 11.10 12.73 18.49
CA ILE A 104 10.17 12.13 17.52
C ILE A 104 9.64 10.84 18.16
N GLY A 105 8.42 10.90 18.66
CA GLY A 105 7.74 9.77 19.28
C GLY A 105 6.26 10.10 19.44
N PRO A 106 5.43 9.10 19.78
CA PRO A 106 4.02 9.34 20.07
C PRO A 106 3.93 10.47 21.11
N ASN A 107 3.29 11.58 20.74
CA ASN A 107 2.80 12.52 21.72
C ASN A 107 1.72 11.75 22.47
N ILE A 108 2.07 11.12 23.59
CA ILE A 108 1.10 10.44 24.42
C ILE A 108 0.21 11.54 24.99
N LYS A 109 -0.85 11.88 24.24
CA LYS A 109 -1.91 12.76 24.69
C LYS A 109 -2.79 11.92 25.63
N PRO A 110 -2.97 12.33 26.89
CA PRO A 110 -3.88 11.60 27.77
C PRO A 110 -5.28 11.60 27.15
N PRO A 111 -6.03 10.48 27.25
CA PRO A 111 -7.40 10.44 26.77
C PRO A 111 -8.25 11.47 27.55
N MET A 112 -8.95 12.33 26.81
CA MET A 112 -9.90 13.29 27.36
C MET A 112 -11.29 12.64 27.38
N TRP A 113 -11.57 11.78 28.37
CA TRP A 113 -12.94 11.28 28.55
C TRP A 113 -13.84 12.38 29.12
N LEU A 114 -15.06 12.45 28.61
CA LEU A 114 -16.08 13.36 29.09
C LEU A 114 -16.64 12.81 30.41
N ILE A 115 -16.33 13.46 31.53
CA ILE A 115 -16.75 12.99 32.87
C ILE A 115 -18.29 13.03 33.00
N LYS A 116 -18.94 14.01 32.37
CA LYS A 116 -20.41 14.14 32.34
C LYS A 116 -20.81 15.13 31.23
N SER A 117 -21.79 14.77 30.39
CA SER A 117 -22.59 15.72 29.60
C SER A 117 -24.04 15.62 30.01
N TRP A 118 -24.74 16.74 29.95
CA TRP A 118 -26.16 16.88 30.21
C TRP A 118 -26.76 17.87 29.23
#